data_AF-A0A4S2Q3Z3-F1
#
_entry.id   AF-A0A4S2Q3Z3-F1
#
_cell.length_a   1.000
_cell.length_b   1.000
_cell.length_c   1.000
_cell.angle_alpha   90.00
_cell.angle_beta   90.00
_cell.angle_gamma   90.00
#
_symmetry.space_group_name_H-M   'P 1'
#
loop_
_entity.id
_entity.type
_entity.pdbx_description
1 polymer ?
#
loop_
_entity_poly.entity_id
_entity_poly.type
_entity_poly.pdbx_seq_one_letter_code
_entity_poly.pdbx_strand_id
1 'polypeptide(L)' 'MAKKYELLKDDTKEYFGRTLYRIKALISFGAVVAGELGGYIETEKNLDQSGDAWVSGDA' A
#
# COMPACT_ATOMS: atom_id res chain seq x y z
N MET A 1 13.32 -5.35 10.75
CA MET A 1 12.61 -5.79 9.53
C MET A 1 12.53 -4.62 8.58
N ALA A 2 12.85 -4.81 7.30
CA ALA A 2 12.64 -3.77 6.29
C ALA A 2 11.13 -3.61 6.05
N LYS A 3 10.66 -2.38 5.81
CA LYS A 3 9.27 -2.15 5.38
C LYS A 3 9.06 -2.71 3.98
N LYS A 4 7.93 -3.35 3.75
CA LYS A 4 7.52 -3.91 2.46
C LYS A 4 6.91 -2.84 1.55
N TYR A 5 6.19 -1.88 2.13
CA TYR A 5 5.57 -0.78 1.40
C TYR A 5 5.50 0.51 2.24
N GLU A 6 5.26 1.64 1.56
CA GLU A 6 4.99 2.94 2.17
C GLU A 6 3.63 3.50 1.73
N LEU A 7 3.07 4.42 2.53
CA LEU A 7 1.87 5.20 2.20
C LEU A 7 2.28 6.54 1.58
N LEU A 8 1.81 6.81 0.37
CA LEU A 8 2.09 8.06 -0.32
C LEU A 8 1.16 9.16 0.20
N LYS A 9 1.71 10.17 0.88
CA LYS A 9 0.92 11.27 1.49
C LYS A 9 0.35 12.25 0.47
N ASP A 10 0.94 12.30 -0.72
CA ASP A 10 0.53 13.20 -1.80
C ASP A 10 -0.43 12.52 -2.80
N ASP A 11 -0.68 11.21 -2.65
CA ASP A 11 -1.62 10.43 -3.47
C ASP A 11 -2.70 9.81 -2.57
N THR A 12 -3.80 10.55 -2.42
CA THR A 12 -4.87 10.25 -1.48
C THR A 12 -6.24 10.22 -2.13
N LYS A 13 -7.16 9.47 -1.53
CA LYS A 13 -8.58 9.43 -1.88
C LYS A 13 -9.43 9.57 -0.63
N GLU A 14 -10.50 10.35 -0.72
CA GLU A 14 -11.54 10.41 0.31
C GLU A 14 -12.60 9.34 0.01
N TYR A 15 -12.85 8.46 0.99
CA TYR A 15 -13.86 7.42 0.89
C TYR A 15 -14.62 7.30 2.20
N PHE A 16 -15.94 7.56 2.17
CA PHE A 16 -16.81 7.60 3.36
C PHE A 16 -16.26 8.44 4.53
N GLY A 17 -15.66 9.60 4.23
CA GLY A 17 -15.08 10.51 5.24
C GLY A 17 -13.78 10.00 5.86
N ARG A 18 -13.10 9.07 5.19
CA ARG A 18 -11.77 8.57 5.53
C ARG A 18 -10.80 8.92 4.42
N THR A 19 -9.62 9.40 4.80
CA THR A 19 -8.50 9.58 3.90
C THR A 19 -7.76 8.27 3.74
N LEU A 20 -7.71 7.76 2.51
CA LEU A 20 -6.90 6.60 2.13
C LEU A 20 -5.65 7.07 1.39
N TYR A 21 -4.57 6.30 1.48
CA TYR A 21 -3.28 6.60 0.86
C TYR A 21 -2.90 5.49 -0.11
N ARG A 22 -2.42 5.85 -1.30
CA ARG A 22 -1.85 4.89 -2.24
C ARG A 22 -0.66 4.19 -1.61
N ILE A 23 -0.58 2.87 -1.74
CA ILE A 23 0.60 2.11 -1.31
C ILE A 23 1.63 2.01 -2.43
N LYS A 24 2.91 2.09 -2.07
CA LYS A 24 4.04 1.85 -2.97
C LYS A 24 4.96 0.78 -2.39
N ALA A 25 5.29 -0.23 -3.18
CA ALA A 25 6.20 -1.29 -2.77
C ALA A 25 7.63 -0.74 -2.60
N LEU A 26 8.27 -1.07 -1.48
CA LEU A 26 9.66 -0.71 -1.18
C LEU A 26 10.63 -1.84 -1.56
N ILE A 27 10.14 -3.07 -1.60
CA ILE A 27 10.89 -4.27 -1.99
C ILE A 27 10.03 -5.12 -2.95
N SER A 28 10.66 -6.06 -3.65
CA SER A 28 9.94 -7.08 -4.42
C SER A 28 9.56 -8.26 -3.52
N PHE A 29 8.34 -8.78 -3.64
CA PHE A 29 7.81 -9.91 -2.86
C PHE A 29 6.62 -10.53 -3.60
N GLY A 30 6.40 -11.84 -3.45
CA GLY A 30 5.39 -12.56 -4.23
C GLY A 30 5.47 -12.24 -5.74
N ALA A 31 4.42 -11.60 -6.27
CA ALA A 31 4.34 -11.12 -7.65
C ALA A 31 4.54 -9.59 -7.81
N VAL A 32 4.79 -8.87 -6.71
CA VAL A 32 4.91 -7.40 -6.67
C VAL A 32 6.37 -7.00 -6.81
N VAL A 33 6.65 -6.00 -7.63
CA VAL A 33 8.01 -5.47 -7.81
C VAL A 33 8.23 -4.19 -7.00
N ALA A 34 9.47 -3.99 -6.53
CA ALA A 34 9.84 -2.75 -5.85
C ALA A 34 9.51 -1.52 -6.71
N GLY A 35 8.85 -0.53 -6.11
CA GLY A 35 8.37 0.68 -6.76
C GLY A 35 6.94 0.59 -7.33
N GLU A 36 6.33 -0.60 -7.39
CA GLU A 36 4.96 -0.78 -7.87
C GLU A 36 3.94 -0.06 -7.00
N LEU A 37 2.96 0.58 -7.63
CA LEU A 37 1.85 1.25 -6.97
C LEU A 37 0.65 0.30 -6.82
N GLY A 38 0.29 -0.03 -5.58
CA GLY A 38 -0.91 -0.82 -5.24
C GLY A 38 -2.13 0.06 -5.01
N GLY A 39 -3.22 -0.46 -4.44
CA GLY A 39 -4.43 0.31 -4.14
C GLY A 39 -4.30 1.24 -2.94
N TYR A 40 -5.43 1.56 -2.30
CA TYR A 40 -5.48 2.56 -1.23
C TYR A 40 -5.81 1.93 0.13
N ILE A 41 -5.10 2.35 1.18
CA ILE A 41 -5.42 1.96 2.57
C ILE A 41 -5.37 3.17 3.51
N GLU A 42 -6.16 3.15 4.59
CA GLU A 42 -6.17 4.23 5.59
C GLU A 42 -4.88 4.23 6.43
N THR A 43 -4.46 3.05 6.88
CA THR A 43 -3.30 2.89 7.78
C THR A 43 -2.52 1.62 7.51
N GLU A 44 -1.27 1.54 8.00
CA GLU A 44 -0.46 0.31 7.93
C GLU A 44 -1.09 -0.88 8.70
N LYS A 45 -2.11 -0.66 9.54
CA LYS A 45 -2.84 -1.74 10.21
C LYS A 45 -3.76 -2.52 9.25
N ASN A 46 -4.10 -1.94 8.10
CA ASN A 46 -4.99 -2.55 7.12
C ASN A 46 -4.29 -3.53 6.18
N LEU A 47 -2.95 -3.46 6.09
CA LEU A 47 -2.16 -4.35 5.24
C LEU A 47 -0.87 -4.74 5.94
N ASP A 48 -0.65 -6.02 6.18
CA ASP A 48 0.52 -6.47 6.92
C ASP A 48 1.82 -6.17 6.15
N GLN A 49 2.84 -5.69 6.87
CA GLN A 49 4.19 -5.47 6.33
C GLN A 49 4.97 -6.79 6.13
N SER A 50 4.45 -7.90 6.64
CA SER A 50 4.98 -9.25 6.46
C SER A 50 4.21 -10.03 5.39
N GLY A 51 4.83 -11.11 4.90
CA GLY A 51 4.27 -11.98 3.85
C GLY A 51 3.93 -11.23 2.56
N ASP A 52 3.13 -11.88 1.72
CA ASP A 52 2.86 -11.42 0.35
C ASP A 52 1.52 -10.70 0.17
N ALA A 53 0.81 -10.37 1.25
CA ALA A 53 -0.43 -9.61 1.16
C ALA A 53 -0.22 -8.27 0.45
N TRP A 54 -1.08 -7.95 -0.52
CA TRP A 54 -1.02 -6.76 -1.34
C TRP A 54 -2.41 -6.30 -1.76
N VAL A 55 -2.63 -4.99 -1.78
CA VAL A 55 -3.81 -4.40 -2.42
C VAL A 55 -3.40 -3.97 -3.81
N SER A 56 -3.92 -4.61 -4.85
CA SER A 56 -3.57 -4.32 -6.24
C SER A 56 -4.61 -3.41 -6.92
N GLY A 57 -4.18 -2.66 -7.93
CA GLY A 57 -5.08 -1.93 -8.81
C GLY A 57 -5.63 -0.65 -8.18
N ASP A 58 -6.94 -0.43 -8.32
CA ASP A 58 -7.66 0.77 -7.86
C ASP A 58 -8.70 0.44 -6.78
N ALA A 59 -8.43 -0.62 -6.02
CA ALA A 59 -9.19 -1.04 -4.85
C ALA A 59 -9.08 -0.05 -3.69
#